data_AF-A0A954BK10-F1
#
_entry.id   AF-A0A954BK10-F1
#
_cell.length_a   1.000
_cell.length_b   1.000
_cell.length_c   1.000
_cell.angle_alpha   90.00
_cell.angle_beta   90.00
_cell.angle_gamma   90.00
#
_symmetry.space_group_name_H-M   'P 1'
#
loop_
_entity.id
_entity.type
_entity.pdbx_description
1 polymer ?
#
loop_
_entity_poly.entity_id
_entity_poly.type
_entity_poly.pdbx_seq_one_letter_code
_entity_poly.pdbx_strand_id
1 'polypeptide(L)'
;MITHLKSVAIAAVGGALFLSGAALAESFSGPDEAVDYITTVTETQSKPFYNGSYYKIEISAPDTCTLVKTTSDYSEENELKKTVVTTYDVGLIDPAKVQVDHIGGVKFWSVGEATVFPMETTMGGNFNAMLPGDNFTVRDEAAESGLLADALKYLAGHCAG
;
A
#
# COMPACT_ATOMS: atom_id res chain seq x y z
N MET A 1 16.20 0.13 -70.36
CA MET A 1 14.89 -0.16 -69.75
C MET A 1 14.66 0.88 -68.66
N ILE A 2 13.65 1.73 -68.84
CA ILE A 2 13.15 2.71 -67.86
C ILE A 2 11.77 2.23 -67.42
N THR A 3 11.53 2.09 -66.12
CA THR A 3 10.22 2.16 -65.40
C THR A 3 10.50 1.90 -63.91
N HIS A 4 10.44 2.88 -63.01
CA HIS A 4 9.28 3.48 -62.32
C HIS A 4 8.87 2.82 -60.98
N LEU A 5 8.87 3.66 -59.93
CA LEU A 5 7.84 3.80 -58.87
C LEU A 5 7.72 2.71 -57.77
N LYS A 6 8.04 3.07 -56.50
CA LYS A 6 7.08 3.62 -55.52
C LYS A 6 7.71 3.86 -54.14
N SER A 7 7.44 5.05 -53.62
CA SER A 7 7.62 5.47 -52.23
C SER A 7 6.78 4.63 -51.26
N VAL A 8 7.30 4.41 -50.06
CA VAL A 8 6.48 4.26 -48.85
C VAL A 8 7.10 5.15 -47.76
N ALA A 9 6.34 6.16 -47.38
CA ALA A 9 6.52 6.91 -46.16
C ALA A 9 5.66 6.28 -45.04
N ILE A 10 5.84 6.81 -43.83
CA ILE A 10 4.99 6.75 -42.63
C ILE A 10 5.55 5.86 -41.52
N ALA A 11 6.04 6.50 -40.45
CA ALA A 11 5.36 6.45 -39.15
C ALA A 11 5.88 7.59 -38.25
N ALA A 12 4.99 8.54 -37.99
CA ALA A 12 5.08 9.46 -36.87
C ALA A 12 4.50 8.79 -35.63
N VAL A 13 5.17 8.89 -34.48
CA VAL A 13 4.54 8.85 -33.15
C VAL A 13 5.48 9.71 -32.27
N GLY A 14 5.10 10.89 -31.78
CA GLY A 14 3.82 11.23 -31.17
C GLY A 14 4.02 11.19 -29.65
N GLY A 15 4.11 12.37 -29.04
CA GLY A 15 4.52 12.54 -27.63
C GLY A 15 3.68 11.75 -26.63
N ALA A 16 4.35 11.24 -25.59
CA ALA A 16 3.69 10.73 -24.41
C ALA A 16 3.26 11.92 -23.54
N LEU A 17 1.98 12.29 -23.65
CA LEU A 17 1.28 13.10 -22.66
C LEU A 17 1.13 12.26 -21.39
N PHE A 18 1.63 12.80 -20.28
CA PHE A 18 1.38 12.30 -18.92
C PHE A 18 -0.14 12.35 -18.64
N LEU A 19 -0.80 11.20 -18.74
CA LEU A 19 -2.17 10.96 -18.28
C LEU A 19 -2.14 9.89 -17.17
N SER A 20 -1.51 10.19 -16.04
CA SER A 20 -1.47 9.25 -14.90
C SER A 20 -2.66 9.40 -13.93
N GLY A 21 -3.52 10.41 -14.13
CA GLY A 21 -4.65 10.65 -13.22
C GLY A 21 -5.92 9.85 -13.53
N ALA A 22 -6.15 9.48 -14.80
CA ALA A 22 -7.42 8.85 -15.20
C ALA A 22 -7.45 7.33 -14.99
N ALA A 23 -6.29 6.66 -14.98
CA ALA A 23 -6.25 5.19 -14.90
C ALA A 23 -6.48 4.62 -13.49
N LEU A 24 -6.19 5.40 -12.44
CA LEU A 24 -6.42 4.96 -11.05
C LEU A 24 -7.89 5.03 -10.63
N ALA A 25 -8.70 5.83 -11.34
CA ALA A 25 -10.13 6.00 -11.06
C ALA A 25 -11.00 4.81 -11.53
N GLU A 26 -10.43 3.86 -12.28
CA GLU A 26 -11.19 2.70 -12.78
C GLU A 26 -11.21 1.51 -11.80
N SER A 27 -10.31 1.46 -10.81
CA SER A 27 -10.19 0.29 -9.93
C SER A 27 -11.19 0.28 -8.76
N PHE A 28 -11.69 1.45 -8.34
CA PHE A 28 -12.60 1.58 -7.19
C PHE A 28 -13.68 2.64 -7.46
N SER A 29 -14.93 2.34 -7.15
CA SER A 29 -16.09 3.22 -7.38
C SER A 29 -16.22 4.35 -6.36
N GLY A 30 -15.52 4.26 -5.23
CA GLY A 30 -15.50 5.25 -4.18
C GLY A 30 -14.48 4.93 -3.08
N PRO A 31 -14.23 5.89 -2.16
CA PRO A 31 -13.23 5.71 -1.12
C PRO A 31 -13.60 4.64 -0.10
N ASP A 32 -14.89 4.43 0.19
CA ASP A 32 -15.34 3.37 1.09
C ASP A 32 -15.02 1.97 0.52
N GLU A 33 -15.13 1.77 -0.79
CA GLU A 33 -14.75 0.51 -1.45
C GLU A 33 -13.24 0.28 -1.39
N ALA A 34 -12.43 1.33 -1.58
CA ALA A 34 -10.98 1.25 -1.46
C ALA A 34 -10.55 0.91 -0.01
N VAL A 35 -11.21 1.51 0.99
CA VAL A 35 -10.98 1.21 2.41
C VAL A 35 -11.36 -0.24 2.74
N ASP A 36 -12.56 -0.68 2.33
CA ASP A 36 -13.03 -2.05 2.55
C ASP A 36 -12.08 -3.07 1.91
N TYR A 37 -11.61 -2.79 0.69
CA TYR A 37 -10.61 -3.61 0.03
C TYR A 37 -9.30 -3.68 0.83
N ILE A 38 -8.70 -2.53 1.18
CA ILE A 38 -7.43 -2.46 1.94
C ILE A 38 -7.55 -3.27 3.24
N THR A 39 -8.57 -2.99 4.05
CA THR A 39 -8.74 -3.63 5.36
C THR A 39 -8.96 -5.14 5.22
N THR A 40 -9.67 -5.58 4.18
CA THR A 40 -9.91 -7.00 3.90
C THR A 40 -8.62 -7.72 3.51
N VAL A 41 -7.87 -7.22 2.52
CA VAL A 41 -6.74 -7.96 1.93
C VAL A 41 -5.47 -7.93 2.79
N THR A 42 -5.39 -7.02 3.77
CA THR A 42 -4.17 -6.81 4.58
C THR A 42 -4.19 -7.49 5.95
N GLU A 43 -5.31 -8.09 6.35
CA GLU A 43 -5.33 -8.98 7.52
C GLU A 43 -4.52 -10.24 7.19
N THR A 44 -3.38 -10.41 7.86
CA THR A 44 -2.44 -11.50 7.59
C THR A 44 -1.91 -12.09 8.89
N GLN A 45 -1.50 -13.36 8.83
CA GLN A 45 -0.82 -14.06 9.91
C GLN A 45 0.46 -14.68 9.40
N SER A 46 1.55 -14.50 10.14
CA SER A 46 2.81 -15.17 9.82
C SER A 46 2.70 -16.69 10.00
N LYS A 47 3.55 -17.43 9.30
CA LYS A 47 3.86 -18.80 9.74
C LYS A 47 4.52 -18.73 11.14
N PRO A 48 4.33 -19.75 11.99
CA PRO A 48 5.09 -19.85 13.23
C PRO A 48 6.60 -19.84 12.95
N PHE A 49 7.34 -19.10 13.76
CA PHE A 49 8.80 -19.13 13.80
C PHE A 49 9.30 -20.43 14.45
N TYR A 50 10.62 -20.62 14.48
CA TYR A 50 11.26 -21.84 15.02
C TYR A 50 10.92 -22.11 16.50
N ASN A 51 10.56 -21.08 17.25
CA ASN A 51 10.15 -21.14 18.66
C ASN A 51 8.62 -21.18 18.84
N GLY A 52 7.87 -21.47 17.76
CA GLY A 52 6.41 -21.53 17.76
C GLY A 52 5.68 -20.19 17.84
N SER A 53 6.38 -19.08 18.16
CA SER A 53 5.79 -17.73 18.15
C SER A 53 5.37 -17.30 16.74
N TYR A 54 4.43 -16.37 16.63
CA TYR A 54 3.98 -15.83 15.35
C TYR A 54 3.46 -14.40 15.54
N TYR A 55 3.24 -13.69 14.43
CA TYR A 55 2.59 -12.38 14.47
C TYR A 55 1.35 -12.33 13.59
N LYS A 56 0.45 -11.40 13.90
CA LYS A 56 -0.69 -11.00 13.07
C LYS A 56 -0.57 -9.54 12.71
N ILE A 57 -0.95 -9.19 11.48
CA ILE A 57 -1.08 -7.80 11.02
C ILE A 57 -2.52 -7.59 10.63
N GLU A 58 -3.11 -6.50 11.09
CA GLU A 58 -4.47 -6.07 10.76
C GLU A 58 -4.43 -4.57 10.42
N ILE A 59 -5.06 -4.17 9.32
CA ILE A 59 -5.31 -2.77 9.01
C ILE A 59 -6.79 -2.47 9.29
N SER A 60 -7.03 -1.40 10.04
CA SER A 60 -8.37 -0.85 10.25
C SER A 60 -8.43 0.59 9.77
N ALA A 61 -9.64 1.09 9.52
CA ALA A 61 -9.88 2.45 9.06
C ALA A 61 -10.92 3.11 9.98
N PRO A 62 -10.51 3.85 11.03
CA PRO A 62 -11.46 4.55 11.89
C PRO A 62 -12.28 5.61 11.15
N ASP A 63 -11.71 6.14 10.06
CA ASP A 63 -12.39 6.97 9.08
C ASP A 63 -11.74 6.74 7.71
N THR A 64 -12.29 7.36 6.66
CA THR A 64 -11.85 7.18 5.27
C THR A 64 -10.40 7.60 5.00
N CYS A 65 -9.86 8.55 5.77
CA CYS A 65 -8.54 9.15 5.54
C CYS A 65 -7.51 8.79 6.61
N THR A 66 -7.87 7.91 7.54
CA THR A 66 -6.99 7.39 8.57
C THR A 66 -6.93 5.88 8.45
N LEU A 67 -5.72 5.33 8.33
CA LEU A 67 -5.49 3.89 8.44
C LEU A 67 -4.70 3.59 9.72
N VAL A 68 -4.97 2.46 10.33
CA VAL A 68 -4.30 2.01 11.55
C VAL A 68 -3.82 0.58 11.34
N LYS A 69 -2.50 0.38 11.31
CA LYS A 69 -1.88 -0.93 11.31
C LYS A 69 -1.64 -1.40 12.73
N THR A 70 -2.18 -2.55 13.07
CA THR A 70 -1.93 -3.24 14.32
C THR A 70 -1.09 -4.48 14.03
N THR A 71 0.08 -4.57 14.64
CA THR A 71 0.91 -5.78 14.65
C THR A 71 0.88 -6.40 16.04
N SER A 72 0.40 -7.64 16.12
CA SER A 72 0.21 -8.38 17.36
C SER A 72 1.11 -9.61 17.38
N ASP A 73 2.04 -9.67 18.33
CA ASP A 73 2.97 -10.79 18.51
C ASP A 73 2.41 -11.77 19.54
N TYR A 74 2.40 -13.05 19.20
CA TYR A 74 1.90 -14.14 20.02
C TYR A 74 3.02 -15.16 20.31
N SER A 75 3.00 -15.71 21.51
CA SER A 75 3.80 -16.89 21.86
C SER A 75 3.26 -18.17 21.21
N GLU A 76 4.00 -19.27 21.34
CA GLU A 76 3.57 -20.59 20.86
C GLU A 76 2.27 -21.10 21.50
N GLU A 77 1.95 -20.62 22.70
CA GLU A 77 0.72 -20.97 23.44
C GLU A 77 -0.46 -20.04 23.11
N ASN A 78 -0.35 -19.22 22.05
CA ASN A 78 -1.33 -18.19 21.64
C ASN A 78 -1.54 -17.07 22.67
N GLU A 79 -0.63 -16.88 23.62
CA GLU A 79 -0.66 -15.73 24.51
C GLU A 79 -0.13 -14.48 23.78
N LEU A 80 -0.91 -13.40 23.74
CA LEU A 80 -0.51 -12.12 23.18
C LEU A 80 0.60 -11.49 24.03
N LYS A 81 1.73 -11.17 23.42
CA LYS A 81 2.94 -10.66 24.10
C LYS A 81 3.19 -9.19 23.84
N LYS A 82 2.93 -8.73 22.61
CA LYS A 82 3.21 -7.35 22.19
C LYS A 82 2.19 -6.88 21.18
N THR A 83 1.82 -5.62 21.27
CA THR A 83 1.00 -4.94 20.26
C THR A 83 1.67 -3.64 19.86
N VAL A 84 1.92 -3.47 18.57
CA VAL A 84 2.43 -2.23 17.97
C VAL A 84 1.35 -1.65 17.07
N VAL A 85 1.05 -0.38 17.25
CA VAL A 85 0.08 0.36 16.47
C VAL A 85 0.81 1.43 15.67
N THR A 86 0.51 1.54 14.38
CA THR A 86 0.97 2.63 13.52
C THR A 86 -0.23 3.30 12.88
N THR A 87 -0.32 4.62 13.02
CA THR A 87 -1.41 5.41 12.44
C THR A 87 -0.91 6.16 11.22
N TYR A 88 -1.66 6.11 10.14
CA TYR A 88 -1.36 6.80 8.89
C TYR A 88 -2.47 7.78 8.58
N ASP A 89 -2.10 9.06 8.50
CA ASP A 89 -2.88 10.04 7.75
C ASP A 89 -2.62 9.76 6.26
N VAL A 90 -3.65 9.25 5.58
CA VAL A 90 -3.54 8.78 4.20
C VAL A 90 -3.27 9.94 3.24
N GLY A 91 -3.71 11.16 3.57
CA GLY A 91 -3.42 12.36 2.79
C GLY A 91 -1.94 12.76 2.81
N LEU A 92 -1.16 12.24 3.75
CA LEU A 92 0.29 12.45 3.80
C LEU A 92 1.10 11.43 3.00
N ILE A 93 0.48 10.37 2.48
CA ILE A 93 1.14 9.36 1.63
C ILE A 93 1.42 9.97 0.25
N ASP A 94 2.63 9.77 -0.27
CA ASP A 94 2.98 10.13 -1.64
C ASP A 94 2.50 9.03 -2.62
N PRO A 95 1.44 9.28 -3.42
CA PRO A 95 0.92 8.27 -4.33
C PRO A 95 1.95 7.84 -5.38
N ALA A 96 2.93 8.69 -5.73
CA ALA A 96 3.99 8.34 -6.66
C ALA A 96 5.02 7.36 -6.07
N LYS A 97 5.06 7.23 -4.73
CA LYS A 97 5.95 6.31 -4.01
C LYS A 97 5.25 5.06 -3.51
N VAL A 98 3.98 4.83 -3.85
CA VAL A 98 3.30 3.56 -3.58
C VAL A 98 3.71 2.53 -4.62
N GLN A 99 4.37 1.46 -4.19
CA GLN A 99 4.96 0.44 -5.06
C GLN A 99 4.77 -0.97 -4.48
N VAL A 100 4.50 -1.95 -5.35
CA VAL A 100 4.54 -3.37 -4.97
C VAL A 100 5.97 -3.73 -4.57
N ASP A 101 6.14 -4.42 -3.46
CA ASP A 101 7.46 -4.66 -2.88
C ASP A 101 8.13 -5.98 -3.31
N HIS A 102 7.41 -6.81 -4.07
CA HIS A 102 7.78 -8.14 -4.56
C HIS A 102 8.16 -9.15 -3.45
N ILE A 103 7.75 -8.89 -2.21
CA ILE A 103 7.98 -9.73 -1.03
C ILE A 103 6.65 -9.87 -0.24
N GLY A 104 5.52 -9.78 -0.93
CA GLY A 104 4.20 -10.02 -0.33
C GLY A 104 3.41 -8.79 0.08
N GLY A 105 3.72 -7.59 -0.43
CA GLY A 105 2.97 -6.39 -0.07
C GLY A 105 3.19 -5.17 -0.94
N VAL A 106 2.81 -4.02 -0.38
CA VAL A 106 2.95 -2.70 -0.96
C VAL A 106 3.72 -1.80 -0.01
N LYS A 107 4.81 -1.21 -0.48
CA LYS A 107 5.57 -0.18 0.22
C LYS A 107 5.08 1.20 -0.17
N PHE A 108 5.10 2.12 0.79
CA PHE A 108 4.72 3.51 0.58
C PHE A 108 5.55 4.44 1.48
N TRP A 109 5.62 5.69 1.09
CA TRP A 109 6.32 6.76 1.81
C TRP A 109 5.43 7.99 1.88
N SER A 110 5.67 8.83 2.87
CA SER A 110 5.06 10.14 2.96
C SER A 110 5.61 11.10 1.89
N VAL A 111 4.87 12.18 1.66
CA VAL A 111 5.32 13.29 0.81
C VAL A 111 6.64 13.85 1.35
N GLY A 112 7.66 13.84 0.49
CA GLY A 112 9.01 14.29 0.85
C GLY A 112 9.75 13.37 1.84
N GLU A 113 9.24 12.16 2.09
CA GLU A 113 9.81 11.21 3.07
C GLU A 113 9.91 11.79 4.49
N ALA A 114 9.00 12.70 4.83
CA ALA A 114 8.89 13.25 6.17
C ALA A 114 8.46 12.19 7.19
N THR A 115 9.07 12.16 8.36
CA THR A 115 8.70 11.23 9.44
C THR A 115 7.40 11.68 10.11
N VAL A 116 6.26 11.26 9.57
CA VAL A 116 4.93 11.75 9.95
C VAL A 116 3.97 10.68 10.46
N PHE A 117 4.32 9.40 10.32
CA PHE A 117 3.47 8.30 10.77
C PHE A 117 3.88 7.84 12.17
N PRO A 118 3.09 8.12 13.22
CA PRO A 118 3.40 7.67 14.56
C PRO A 118 3.25 6.15 14.67
N MET A 119 4.26 5.51 15.25
CA MET A 119 4.27 4.11 15.63
C MET A 119 4.54 4.01 17.13
N GLU A 120 3.74 3.22 17.84
CA GLU A 120 3.93 3.00 19.27
C GLU A 120 3.57 1.58 19.70
N THR A 121 4.21 1.11 20.78
CA THR A 121 3.80 -0.13 21.45
C THR A 121 2.72 0.19 22.47
N THR A 122 1.54 -0.41 22.30
CA THR A 122 0.40 -0.24 23.23
C THR A 122 0.38 -1.32 24.30
N MET A 123 1.09 -2.43 24.10
CA MET A 123 1.26 -3.51 25.06
C MET A 123 2.60 -4.24 24.87
N GLY A 124 3.26 -4.67 25.95
CA GLY A 124 4.49 -5.48 25.87
C GLY A 124 5.79 -4.69 25.89
N GLY A 125 5.76 -3.42 26.29
CA GLY A 125 6.95 -2.56 26.44
C GLY A 125 6.65 -1.09 26.15
N ASN A 126 7.70 -0.26 26.20
CA ASN A 126 7.64 1.16 25.83
C ASN A 126 8.49 1.38 24.58
N PHE A 127 7.84 1.66 23.46
CA PHE A 127 8.51 2.05 22.22
C PHE A 127 7.63 3.06 21.49
N ASN A 128 8.26 4.08 20.94
CA ASN A 128 7.64 5.03 20.03
C ASN A 128 8.63 5.41 18.93
N ALA A 129 8.11 5.70 17.75
CA ALA A 129 8.87 6.17 16.60
C ALA A 129 7.97 6.99 15.67
N MET A 130 8.58 7.81 14.83
CA MET A 130 7.93 8.46 13.69
C MET A 130 8.53 7.87 12.42
N LEU A 131 7.69 7.34 11.54
CA LEU A 131 8.12 6.68 10.32
C LEU A 131 7.90 7.57 9.10
N PRO A 132 8.80 7.53 8.10
CA PRO A 132 8.62 8.20 6.82
C PRO A 132 7.82 7.36 5.82
N GLY A 133 7.52 6.10 6.15
CA GLY A 133 6.89 5.13 5.27
C GLY A 133 6.79 3.77 5.95
N ASP A 134 6.04 2.86 5.34
CA ASP A 134 5.87 1.48 5.82
C ASP A 134 5.50 0.56 4.64
N ASN A 135 5.17 -0.69 4.96
CA ASN A 135 4.59 -1.68 4.06
C ASN A 135 3.26 -2.21 4.60
N PHE A 136 2.34 -2.53 3.70
CA PHE A 136 1.17 -3.35 3.96
C PHE A 136 1.34 -4.70 3.27
N THR A 137 1.37 -5.77 4.05
CA THR A 137 1.39 -7.15 3.58
C THR A 137 -0.02 -7.58 3.15
N VAL A 138 -0.12 -8.40 2.10
CA VAL A 138 -1.39 -8.98 1.63
C VAL A 138 -1.46 -10.49 1.88
N ARG A 139 -2.67 -11.06 1.83
CA ARG A 139 -2.87 -12.51 1.98
C ARG A 139 -2.39 -13.28 0.77
N ASP A 140 -2.66 -12.76 -0.44
CA ASP A 140 -2.21 -13.33 -1.72
C ASP A 140 -1.49 -12.27 -2.56
N GLU A 141 -0.16 -12.30 -2.57
CA GLU A 141 0.67 -11.34 -3.31
C GLU A 141 0.32 -11.27 -4.80
N ALA A 142 0.16 -12.43 -5.44
CA ALA A 142 -0.01 -12.50 -6.89
C ALA A 142 -1.35 -11.93 -7.33
N ALA A 143 -2.36 -12.00 -6.47
CA ALA A 143 -3.70 -11.51 -6.75
C ALA A 143 -3.94 -10.07 -6.25
N GLU A 144 -3.36 -9.68 -5.12
CA GLU A 144 -3.84 -8.51 -4.36
C GLU A 144 -2.88 -7.32 -4.36
N SER A 145 -1.56 -7.50 -4.49
CA SER A 145 -0.61 -6.39 -4.30
C SER A 145 -0.77 -5.25 -5.30
N GLY A 146 -1.13 -5.55 -6.56
CA GLY A 146 -1.39 -4.53 -7.58
C GLY A 146 -2.61 -3.68 -7.23
N LEU A 147 -3.73 -4.32 -6.93
CA LEU A 147 -4.97 -3.65 -6.54
C LEU A 147 -4.83 -2.91 -5.20
N LEU A 148 -4.05 -3.44 -4.25
CA LEU A 148 -3.75 -2.74 -3.00
C LEU A 148 -2.97 -1.44 -3.26
N ALA A 149 -1.99 -1.48 -4.17
CA ALA A 149 -1.24 -0.30 -4.54
C ALA A 149 -2.15 0.76 -5.19
N ASP A 150 -3.08 0.34 -6.04
CA ASP A 150 -4.06 1.24 -6.65
C ASP A 150 -5.02 1.83 -5.62
N ALA A 151 -5.50 1.02 -4.66
CA ALA A 151 -6.39 1.46 -3.58
C ALA A 151 -5.71 2.53 -2.71
N LEU A 152 -4.46 2.30 -2.33
CA LEU A 152 -3.67 3.25 -1.53
C LEU A 152 -3.42 4.56 -2.29
N LYS A 153 -3.09 4.48 -3.59
CA LYS A 153 -2.92 5.68 -4.42
C LYS A 153 -4.22 6.47 -4.57
N TYR A 154 -5.33 5.76 -4.76
CA TYR A 154 -6.66 6.36 -4.85
C TYR A 154 -7.00 7.13 -3.57
N LEU A 155 -6.87 6.49 -2.40
CA LEU A 155 -7.16 7.15 -1.12
C LEU A 155 -6.19 8.28 -0.81
N ALA A 156 -4.89 8.12 -1.09
CA ALA A 156 -3.91 9.19 -0.89
C ALA A 156 -4.27 10.43 -1.72
N GLY A 157 -4.67 10.24 -2.98
CA GLY A 157 -5.15 11.32 -3.84
C GLY A 157 -6.47 11.93 -3.35
N HIS A 158 -7.39 11.11 -2.84
CA HIS A 158 -8.67 11.56 -2.30
C HIS A 158 -8.51 12.40 -1.03
N CYS A 159 -7.66 11.96 -0.11
CA CYS A 159 -7.48 12.55 1.22
C CYS A 159 -6.51 13.74 1.27
N ALA A 160 -5.70 13.93 0.23
CA ALA A 160 -4.82 15.10 0.10
C ALA A 160 -5.54 16.37 -0.38
N GLY A 161 -6.82 16.27 -0.76
CA GLY A 161 -7.64 17.32 -1.38
C GLY A 161 -8.37 18.24 -0.41
#